data_AF-A0A848ZK79-F1
#
_entry.id   AF-A0A848ZK79-F1
#
_cell.length_a   1.000
_cell.length_b   1.000
_cell.length_c   1.000
_cell.angle_alpha   90.00
_cell.angle_beta   90.00
_cell.angle_gamma   90.00
#
_symmetry.space_group_name_H-M   'P 1'
#
loop_
_entity.id
_entity.type
_entity.pdbx_description
1 polymer ?
#
loop_
_entity_poly.entity_id
_entity_poly.type
_entity_poly.pdbx_seq_one_letter_code
_entity_poly.pdbx_strand_id
1 'polypeptide(L)'
;MRVLLSVLLALFLFVPVAVQAQQGANPGTFSAIKMDQDVVDHVLTEGNDIFVKVHGDYWGAEFIVKISDENMASYRQWLNGSWDYPTQVYRSNQKGKQGYTYRINTGAKYVEYWTGGKMVLHLMRGQ
;
A
#
# COMPACT_ATOMS: atom_id res chain seq x y z
N MET A 1 49.57 23.56 42.70
CA MET A 1 49.49 24.79 41.87
C MET A 1 49.11 24.37 40.45
N ARG A 2 47.94 24.84 39.97
CA ARG A 2 47.57 25.18 38.57
C ARG A 2 47.84 24.12 37.47
N VAL A 3 46.86 23.32 37.05
CA VAL A 3 45.79 23.57 36.03
C VAL A 3 46.32 23.86 34.63
N LEU A 4 45.99 22.98 33.67
CA LEU A 4 45.69 23.19 32.24
C LEU A 4 45.50 21.79 31.62
N LEU A 5 44.34 21.13 31.74
CA LEU A 5 43.15 21.27 30.89
C LEU A 5 43.47 21.69 29.45
N SER A 6 43.62 20.70 28.56
CA SER A 6 43.55 20.90 27.11
C SER A 6 42.41 20.04 26.58
N VAL A 7 41.26 20.69 26.40
CA VAL A 7 40.05 20.14 25.79
C VAL A 7 40.31 20.02 24.28
N LEU A 8 40.36 18.80 23.75
CA LEU A 8 40.38 18.56 22.31
C LEU A 8 38.94 18.69 21.80
N LEU A 9 38.64 19.80 21.14
CA LEU A 9 37.34 20.11 20.56
C LEU A 9 37.13 19.25 19.30
N ALA A 10 36.35 18.18 19.41
CA ALA A 10 35.91 17.40 18.26
C ALA A 10 34.82 18.17 17.50
N LEU A 11 35.17 18.77 16.36
CA LEU A 11 34.21 19.34 15.41
C LEU A 11 33.42 18.19 14.76
N PHE A 12 32.23 17.90 15.28
CA PHE A 12 31.23 17.11 14.58
C PHE A 12 30.68 17.94 13.41
N LEU A 13 31.21 17.72 12.21
CA LEU A 13 30.60 18.19 10.97
C LEU A 13 29.27 17.44 10.79
N PHE A 14 28.17 18.07 11.21
CA PHE A 14 26.83 17.69 10.79
C PHE A 14 26.73 17.91 9.29
N VAL A 15 26.93 16.85 8.51
CA VAL A 15 26.53 16.84 7.10
C VAL A 15 25.00 16.63 7.11
N PRO A 16 24.18 17.60 6.68
CA PRO A 16 22.78 17.31 6.46
C PRO A 16 22.71 16.32 5.31
N VAL A 17 22.32 15.08 5.63
CA VAL A 17 21.90 14.11 4.61
C VAL A 17 20.65 14.73 3.98
N ALA A 18 20.83 15.30 2.78
CA ALA A 18 19.72 15.69 1.95
C ALA A 18 18.96 14.40 1.61
N VAL A 19 17.85 14.16 2.32
CA VAL A 19 16.86 13.17 1.91
C VAL A 19 16.32 13.67 0.58
N GLN A 20 16.87 13.18 -0.52
CA GLN A 20 16.24 13.34 -1.82
C GLN A 20 14.93 12.56 -1.76
N ALA A 21 13.83 13.28 -1.49
CA ALA A 21 12.51 12.77 -1.80
C ALA A 21 12.55 12.38 -3.28
N GLN A 22 12.51 11.07 -3.55
CA GLN A 22 12.44 10.54 -4.90
C GLN A 22 11.24 11.21 -5.56
N GLN A 23 11.51 12.17 -6.45
CA GLN A 23 10.50 12.81 -7.29
C GLN A 23 9.77 11.68 -8.00
N GLY A 24 8.49 11.54 -7.67
CA GLY A 24 7.68 10.37 -7.97
C GLY A 24 7.76 10.04 -9.46
N ALA A 25 8.37 8.90 -9.77
CA ALA A 25 8.05 8.20 -11.00
C ALA A 25 6.53 8.07 -11.05
N ASN A 26 5.91 8.39 -12.18
CA ASN A 26 4.47 8.20 -12.35
C ASN A 26 4.21 6.73 -12.02
N PRO A 27 3.56 6.42 -10.90
CA PRO A 27 3.58 5.08 -10.38
C PRO A 27 2.75 4.23 -11.35
N GLY A 28 3.37 3.22 -11.96
CA GLY A 28 2.77 2.42 -13.03
C GLY A 28 1.39 1.88 -12.65
N THR A 29 0.56 1.50 -13.63
CA THR A 29 -0.76 0.95 -13.36
C THR A 29 -0.66 -0.42 -12.68
N PHE A 30 -1.65 -0.75 -11.85
CA PHE A 30 -1.75 -2.09 -11.27
C PHE A 30 -2.38 -3.06 -12.27
N SER A 31 -1.89 -4.29 -12.30
CA SER A 31 -2.46 -5.39 -13.06
C SER A 31 -2.69 -6.58 -12.13
N ALA A 32 -3.82 -7.27 -12.31
CA ALA A 32 -4.09 -8.48 -11.55
C ALA A 32 -3.18 -9.63 -12.05
N ILE A 33 -2.43 -10.21 -11.13
CA ILE A 33 -1.66 -11.45 -11.35
C ILE A 33 -2.38 -12.68 -10.78
N LYS A 34 -3.37 -12.45 -9.90
CA LYS A 34 -4.36 -13.44 -9.48
C LYS A 34 -5.68 -12.74 -9.17
N MET A 35 -6.79 -13.32 -9.60
CA MET A 35 -8.14 -12.88 -9.24
C MET A 35 -9.05 -14.09 -9.12
N ASP A 36 -9.69 -14.23 -7.97
CA ASP A 36 -10.77 -15.18 -7.73
C ASP A 36 -12.08 -14.55 -8.19
N GLN A 37 -12.59 -14.99 -9.34
CA GLN A 37 -13.78 -14.40 -9.98
C GLN A 37 -15.09 -14.73 -9.27
N ASP A 38 -15.09 -15.69 -8.34
CA ASP A 38 -16.26 -15.96 -7.50
C ASP A 38 -16.42 -14.89 -6.40
N VAL A 39 -15.34 -14.15 -6.09
CA VAL A 39 -15.28 -13.15 -5.02
C VAL A 39 -15.14 -11.74 -5.57
N VAL A 40 -14.37 -11.56 -6.64
CA VAL A 40 -14.04 -10.26 -7.22
C VAL A 40 -14.54 -10.18 -8.66
N ASP A 41 -15.56 -9.34 -8.88
CA ASP A 41 -16.14 -9.11 -10.20
C ASP A 41 -15.21 -8.31 -11.11
N HIS A 42 -14.55 -7.29 -10.55
CA HIS A 42 -13.77 -6.35 -11.35
C HIS A 42 -12.79 -5.51 -10.53
N VAL A 43 -11.71 -5.05 -11.18
CA VAL A 43 -10.73 -4.10 -10.64
C VAL A 43 -10.48 -2.98 -11.64
N LEU A 44 -10.53 -1.75 -11.15
CA LEU A 44 -10.17 -0.54 -11.89
C LEU A 44 -9.01 0.14 -11.19
N THR A 45 -8.01 0.56 -11.95
CA THR A 45 -6.77 1.13 -11.42
C THR A 45 -6.48 2.47 -12.07
N GLU A 46 -6.20 3.48 -11.26
CA GLU A 46 -5.90 4.85 -11.69
C GLU A 46 -4.71 5.39 -10.89
N GLY A 47 -3.50 5.24 -11.42
CA GLY A 47 -2.26 5.62 -10.72
C GLY A 47 -2.06 4.84 -9.42
N ASN A 48 -2.22 5.51 -8.28
CA ASN A 48 -2.15 4.89 -6.95
C ASN A 48 -3.50 4.35 -6.44
N ASP A 49 -4.59 4.71 -7.12
CA ASP A 49 -5.92 4.28 -6.73
C ASP A 49 -6.25 2.92 -7.33
N ILE A 50 -6.74 2.03 -6.46
CA ILE A 50 -7.28 0.73 -6.82
C ILE A 50 -8.72 0.70 -6.33
N PHE A 51 -9.64 0.55 -7.26
CA PHE A 51 -11.05 0.31 -7.00
C PHE A 51 -11.33 -1.15 -7.28
N VAL A 52 -11.95 -1.84 -6.33
CA VAL A 52 -12.35 -3.24 -6.51
C VAL A 52 -13.86 -3.34 -6.33
N LYS A 53 -14.47 -4.18 -7.15
CA LYS A 53 -15.88 -4.56 -7.06
C LYS A 53 -15.95 -6.02 -6.63
N VAL A 54 -16.46 -6.28 -5.43
CA VAL A 54 -16.71 -7.64 -4.95
C VAL A 54 -18.11 -8.12 -5.29
N HIS A 55 -18.23 -9.43 -5.48
CA HIS A 55 -19.49 -10.10 -5.72
C HIS A 55 -20.46 -9.86 -4.55
N GLY A 56 -21.77 -9.85 -4.84
CA GLY A 56 -22.85 -9.53 -3.90
C GLY A 56 -22.82 -10.37 -2.63
N ASP A 57 -22.51 -11.65 -2.77
CA ASP A 57 -22.52 -12.63 -1.67
C ASP A 57 -21.46 -12.34 -0.59
N TYR A 58 -20.46 -11.51 -0.91
CA TYR A 58 -19.35 -11.16 -0.02
C TYR A 58 -19.50 -9.78 0.62
N TRP A 59 -20.63 -9.08 0.46
CA TRP A 59 -20.80 -7.72 1.00
C TRP A 59 -20.74 -7.64 2.52
N GLY A 60 -21.03 -8.73 3.24
CA GLY A 60 -20.90 -8.82 4.69
C GLY A 60 -19.57 -9.40 5.18
N ALA A 61 -18.67 -9.79 4.27
CA ALA A 61 -17.41 -10.40 4.62
C ALA A 61 -16.37 -9.37 5.04
N GLU A 62 -15.48 -9.77 5.94
CA GLU A 62 -14.29 -9.00 6.26
C GLU A 62 -13.23 -9.19 5.18
N PHE A 63 -12.64 -8.09 4.74
CA PHE A 63 -11.50 -8.08 3.84
C PHE A 63 -10.31 -7.42 4.52
N ILE A 64 -9.13 -8.02 4.32
CA ILE A 64 -7.86 -7.50 4.79
C ILE A 64 -6.98 -7.23 3.57
N VAL A 65 -6.40 -6.03 3.52
CA VAL A 65 -5.47 -5.64 2.48
C VAL A 65 -4.06 -5.60 3.03
N LYS A 66 -3.14 -6.24 2.30
CA LYS A 66 -1.70 -6.23 2.59
C LYS A 66 -0.95 -5.60 1.42
N ILE A 67 0.16 -4.95 1.72
CA ILE A 67 1.02 -4.30 0.74
C ILE A 67 2.47 -4.74 0.93
N SER A 68 3.19 -4.87 -0.17
CA SER A 68 4.59 -5.31 -0.14
C SER A 68 5.42 -4.75 -1.29
N ASP A 69 6.75 -4.81 -1.13
CA ASP A 69 7.70 -4.45 -2.19
C ASP A 69 8.15 -5.66 -3.03
N GLU A 70 7.99 -6.88 -2.50
CA GLU A 70 8.27 -8.14 -3.20
C GLU A 70 7.02 -9.02 -3.30
N ASN A 71 7.02 -9.95 -4.25
CA ASN A 71 5.89 -10.85 -4.49
C ASN A 71 5.68 -11.77 -3.28
N MET A 72 4.58 -11.55 -2.53
CA MET A 72 4.23 -12.28 -1.31
C MET A 72 5.27 -12.20 -0.16
N ALA A 73 6.18 -11.23 -0.21
CA ALA A 73 7.28 -11.06 0.73
C ALA A 73 7.61 -9.57 0.91
N SER A 74 8.43 -9.22 1.91
CA SER A 74 8.78 -7.82 2.19
C SER A 74 7.53 -6.94 2.36
N TYR A 75 6.62 -7.40 3.23
CA TYR A 75 5.41 -6.66 3.60
C TYR A 75 5.78 -5.29 4.16
N ARG A 76 4.84 -4.36 4.07
CA ARG A 76 4.98 -2.98 4.54
C ARG A 76 3.87 -2.64 5.50
N GLN A 77 4.20 -1.77 6.45
CA GLN A 77 3.19 -1.11 7.25
C GLN A 77 2.46 -0.05 6.42
N TRP A 78 1.16 0.05 6.65
CA TRP A 78 0.34 1.18 6.24
C TRP A 78 0.74 2.44 7.01
N LEU A 79 0.26 3.61 6.57
CA LEU A 79 0.59 4.90 7.20
C LEU A 79 0.18 4.98 8.68
N ASN A 80 -0.76 4.15 9.12
CA ASN A 80 -1.17 4.04 10.52
C ASN A 80 -0.29 3.09 11.35
N GLY A 81 0.77 2.52 10.78
CA GLY A 81 1.66 1.55 11.41
C GLY A 81 1.15 0.11 11.44
N SER A 82 -0.06 -0.16 10.95
CA SER A 82 -0.60 -1.53 10.87
C SER A 82 -0.01 -2.28 9.67
N TRP A 83 0.14 -3.60 9.80
CA TRP A 83 0.49 -4.48 8.67
C TRP A 83 -0.74 -4.83 7.82
N ASP A 84 -1.90 -4.87 8.45
CA ASP A 84 -3.17 -5.24 7.87
C ASP A 84 -4.07 -4.01 7.77
N TYR A 85 -4.73 -3.83 6.62
CA TYR A 85 -5.73 -2.78 6.43
C TYR A 85 -7.10 -3.41 6.24
N PRO A 86 -7.93 -3.44 7.30
CA PRO A 86 -9.29 -3.94 7.16
C PRO A 86 -10.09 -3.00 6.25
N THR A 87 -10.74 -3.56 5.24
CA THR A 87 -11.67 -2.83 4.39
C THR A 87 -13.08 -3.27 4.65
N GLN A 88 -13.96 -2.29 4.82
CA GLN A 88 -15.40 -2.52 4.83
C GLN A 88 -15.94 -2.27 3.43
N VAL A 89 -16.83 -3.17 2.97
CA VAL A 89 -17.54 -2.99 1.70
C VAL A 89 -18.42 -1.74 1.79
N TYR A 90 -18.20 -0.79 0.88
CA TYR A 90 -19.05 0.37 0.67
C TYR A 90 -19.30 0.55 -0.82
N ARG A 91 -20.49 0.98 -1.23
CA ARG A 91 -20.77 1.22 -2.65
C ARG A 91 -20.39 2.65 -3.01
N SER A 92 -19.38 2.81 -3.88
CA SER A 92 -19.00 4.12 -4.41
C SER A 92 -20.17 4.75 -5.18
N ASN A 93 -20.44 6.02 -4.90
CA ASN A 93 -21.40 6.87 -5.62
C ASN A 93 -20.72 7.74 -6.69
N GLN A 94 -19.40 7.64 -6.85
CA GLN A 94 -18.65 8.43 -7.82
C GLN A 94 -19.01 8.04 -9.26
N LYS A 95 -19.21 9.05 -10.12
CA LYS A 95 -19.49 8.85 -11.55
C LYS A 95 -18.36 8.06 -12.23
N GLY A 96 -18.71 7.01 -12.96
CA GLY A 96 -17.77 6.09 -13.61
C GLY A 96 -17.21 5.01 -12.69
N LYS A 97 -17.54 5.05 -11.40
CA LYS A 97 -17.11 4.08 -10.38
C LYS A 97 -18.28 3.58 -9.54
N GLN A 98 -19.50 3.71 -10.07
CA GLN A 98 -20.68 3.18 -9.39
C GLN A 98 -20.59 1.66 -9.24
N GLY A 99 -20.86 1.19 -8.03
CA GLY A 99 -20.88 -0.24 -7.71
C GLY A 99 -19.53 -0.83 -7.32
N TYR A 100 -18.41 -0.09 -7.40
CA TYR A 100 -17.17 -0.52 -6.75
C TYR A 100 -17.33 -0.47 -5.23
N THR A 101 -16.76 -1.48 -4.58
CA THR A 101 -17.02 -1.82 -3.18
C THR A 101 -15.94 -1.32 -2.22
N TYR A 102 -14.76 -0.96 -2.71
CA TYR A 102 -13.75 -0.25 -1.92
C TYR A 102 -12.71 0.43 -2.81
N ARG A 103 -12.05 1.44 -2.24
CA ARG A 103 -10.89 2.15 -2.80
C ARG A 103 -9.70 1.99 -1.87
N ILE A 104 -8.56 1.61 -2.42
CA ILE A 104 -7.26 1.68 -1.76
C ILE A 104 -6.39 2.68 -2.51
N ASN A 105 -5.64 3.48 -1.78
CA ASN A 105 -4.59 4.32 -2.33
C ASN A 105 -3.25 3.88 -1.73
N THR A 106 -2.32 3.43 -2.55
CA THR A 106 -1.00 2.98 -2.08
C THR A 106 0.06 3.20 -3.15
N GLY A 107 1.31 3.39 -2.74
CA GLY A 107 2.49 3.43 -3.60
C GLY A 107 3.26 2.10 -3.67
N ALA A 108 2.77 1.04 -3.02
CA ALA A 108 3.46 -0.25 -2.98
C ALA A 108 3.56 -0.94 -4.34
N LYS A 109 4.51 -1.89 -4.46
CA LYS A 109 4.70 -2.69 -5.67
C LYS A 109 3.64 -3.77 -5.82
N TYR A 110 3.23 -4.39 -4.73
CA TYR A 110 2.21 -5.43 -4.71
C TYR A 110 1.10 -5.10 -3.70
N VAL A 111 -0.12 -5.51 -4.03
CA VAL A 111 -1.30 -5.37 -3.18
C VAL A 111 -2.09 -6.66 -3.20
N GLU A 112 -2.41 -7.16 -2.01
CA GLU A 112 -3.11 -8.41 -1.82
C GLU A 112 -4.40 -8.18 -1.04
N TYR A 113 -5.49 -8.79 -1.48
CA TYR A 113 -6.76 -8.80 -0.76
C TYR A 113 -7.06 -10.21 -0.29
N TRP A 114 -7.39 -10.29 1.00
CA TRP A 114 -7.65 -11.52 1.72
C TRP A 114 -9.04 -11.49 2.33
N THR A 115 -9.76 -12.60 2.27
CA THR A 115 -11.01 -12.79 3.01
C THR A 115 -11.14 -14.27 3.41
N GLY A 116 -11.66 -14.55 4.60
CA GLY A 116 -11.78 -15.92 5.11
C GLY A 116 -10.45 -16.70 5.13
N GLY A 117 -9.32 -16.02 5.33
CA GLY A 117 -7.98 -16.62 5.30
C GLY A 117 -7.44 -16.98 3.90
N LYS A 118 -8.15 -16.66 2.83
CA LYS A 118 -7.75 -16.93 1.43
C LYS A 118 -7.40 -15.62 0.71
N MET A 119 -6.30 -15.62 -0.05
CA MET A 119 -5.98 -14.55 -0.98
C MET A 119 -6.85 -14.65 -2.23
N VAL A 120 -7.69 -13.65 -2.44
CA VAL A 120 -8.69 -13.59 -3.52
C VAL A 120 -8.30 -12.63 -4.63
N LEU A 121 -7.41 -11.67 -4.37
CA LEU A 121 -6.87 -10.78 -5.39
C LEU A 121 -5.41 -10.47 -5.08
N HIS A 122 -4.57 -10.53 -6.11
CA HIS A 122 -3.18 -10.11 -6.04
C HIS A 122 -2.88 -9.22 -7.24
N LEU A 123 -2.48 -7.99 -6.96
CA LEU A 123 -2.12 -6.98 -7.93
C LEU A 123 -0.62 -6.71 -7.90
N MET A 124 -0.03 -6.54 -9.08
CA MET A 124 1.33 -6.05 -9.25
C MET A 124 1.30 -4.71 -9.96
N ARG A 125 2.07 -3.75 -9.46
CA ARG A 125 2.29 -2.48 -10.13
C ARG A 125 3.27 -2.64 -11.28
N GLY A 126 2.92 -2.13 -12.46
CA GLY A 126 3.86 -1.95 -13.57
C GLY A 126 5.06 -1.07 -13.19
N GLN A 127 6.15 -1.18 -13.94
CA GLN A 127 7.22 -0.19 -13.90
C GLN A 127 6.81 1.03 -14.72
#